data_AF-S9PBX8-F1
#
_entry.id   AF-S9PBX8-F1
#
_cell.length_a   1.000
_cell.length_b   1.000
_cell.length_c   1.000
_cell.angle_alpha   90.00
_cell.angle_beta   90.00
_cell.angle_gamma   90.00
#
_symmetry.space_group_name_H-M   'P 1'
#
loop_
_entity.id
_entity.type
_entity.pdbx_description
1 polymer ?
#
loop_
_entity_poly.entity_id
_entity_poly.type
_entity_poly.pdbx_seq_one_letter_code
_entity_poly.pdbx_strand_id
1 'polypeptide(L)'
;MSDSLFSSDVETADTLHLGRQWLGDLLDVALSLLLGWGLLRALDVNRTPGRLIAVTAGVWCVVCLVGGLSGWTLGQALVGLRLVRGDGTPGVSRGAARVPLALVDLIVSPILQRRVFDRRLGLEAKSVPPWRGGLPWKGAWLVLALAAVWFMVEPTRSETLRYLKTLDGWRCCHGRATPSPSRCENAVSRAVREAAGGDAQAQAVVADCPTATAAMGR
;
A
#
# COMPACT_ATOMS: atom_id res chain seq x y z
N MET A 1 -25.29 -5.86 53.16
CA MET A 1 -24.99 -4.61 52.41
C MET A 1 -23.54 -4.74 51.96
N SER A 2 -23.31 -5.55 50.93
CA SER A 2 -23.36 -5.19 49.49
C SER A 2 -21.94 -4.88 49.00
N ASP A 3 -21.17 -5.97 48.83
CA ASP A 3 -19.88 -6.08 48.16
C ASP A 3 -19.97 -5.78 46.63
N SER A 4 -20.90 -4.91 46.23
CA SER A 4 -21.17 -4.57 44.83
C SER A 4 -20.41 -3.31 44.37
N LEU A 5 -19.64 -2.65 45.24
CA LEU A 5 -18.86 -1.46 44.88
C LEU A 5 -17.53 -1.79 44.19
N PHE A 6 -17.11 -3.05 44.22
CA PHE A 6 -15.93 -3.56 43.51
C PHE A 6 -16.29 -4.76 42.63
N SER A 7 -17.50 -4.78 42.07
CA SER A 7 -17.71 -5.56 40.85
C SER A 7 -16.81 -4.91 39.80
N SER A 8 -15.60 -5.46 39.69
CA SER A 8 -14.70 -5.19 38.58
C SER A 8 -15.55 -5.48 37.37
N ASP A 9 -15.98 -4.43 36.66
CA ASP A 9 -16.58 -4.56 35.34
C ASP A 9 -15.66 -5.52 34.61
N VAL A 10 -16.15 -6.73 34.39
CA VAL A 10 -15.50 -7.74 33.58
C VAL A 10 -15.04 -6.98 32.35
N GLU A 11 -13.73 -6.87 32.13
CA GLU A 11 -13.19 -6.30 30.90
C GLU A 11 -13.94 -7.01 29.78
N THR A 12 -14.93 -6.32 29.22
CA THR A 12 -15.71 -6.88 28.13
C THR A 12 -14.68 -7.25 27.07
N ALA A 13 -14.77 -8.44 26.48
CA ALA A 13 -13.80 -8.91 25.47
C ALA A 13 -13.52 -7.82 24.39
N ASP A 14 -14.47 -6.91 24.21
CA ASP A 14 -14.47 -5.67 23.44
C ASP A 14 -13.30 -4.69 23.73
N THR A 15 -12.85 -4.52 24.98
CA THR A 15 -11.75 -3.57 25.31
C THR A 15 -10.37 -4.19 25.21
N LEU A 16 -10.28 -5.50 25.44
CA LEU A 16 -9.02 -6.26 25.55
C LEU A 16 -8.15 -6.19 24.28
N HIS A 17 -8.78 -5.96 23.12
CA HIS A 17 -8.11 -5.85 21.83
C HIS A 17 -8.27 -4.48 21.15
N LEU A 18 -8.91 -3.51 21.80
CA LEU A 18 -9.25 -2.22 21.20
C LEU A 18 -8.02 -1.51 20.62
N GLY A 19 -6.95 -1.39 21.42
CA GLY A 19 -5.71 -0.71 21.00
C GLY A 19 -5.01 -1.42 19.84
N ARG A 20 -4.91 -2.76 19.90
CA ARG A 20 -4.33 -3.56 18.81
C ARG A 20 -5.17 -3.46 17.54
N GLN A 21 -6.49 -3.52 17.65
CA GLN A 21 -7.39 -3.41 16.50
C GLN A 21 -7.33 -2.03 15.86
N TRP A 22 -7.25 -0.96 16.67
CA TRP A 22 -7.01 0.41 16.20
C TRP A 22 -5.69 0.54 15.45
N LEU A 23 -4.61 0.00 16.01
CA LEU A 23 -3.32 -0.03 15.33
C LEU A 23 -3.38 -0.84 14.03
N GLY A 24 -4.09 -1.97 14.01
CA GLY A 24 -4.29 -2.78 12.82
C GLY A 24 -4.99 -2.01 11.70
N ASP A 25 -6.06 -1.28 12.00
CA ASP A 25 -6.76 -0.46 10.99
C ASP A 25 -5.90 0.73 10.55
N LEU A 26 -5.12 1.34 11.46
CA LEU A 26 -4.17 2.40 11.09
C LEU A 26 -3.12 1.88 10.10
N LEU A 27 -2.59 0.68 10.34
CA LEU A 27 -1.65 0.01 9.44
C LEU A 27 -2.29 -0.30 8.09
N ASP A 28 -3.56 -0.72 8.06
CA ASP A 28 -4.28 -0.97 6.80
C ASP A 28 -4.54 0.32 6.00
N VAL A 29 -4.81 1.44 6.67
CA VAL A 29 -4.90 2.77 6.03
C VAL A 29 -3.55 3.20 5.47
N ALA A 30 -2.48 3.06 6.26
CA ALA A 30 -1.12 3.37 5.81
C ALA A 30 -0.70 2.48 4.63
N LEU A 31 -1.03 1.19 4.67
CA LEU A 31 -0.81 0.27 3.56
C LEU A 31 -1.60 0.70 2.31
N SER A 32 -2.86 1.12 2.46
CA SER A 32 -3.67 1.58 1.34
C SER A 32 -3.07 2.81 0.66
N LEU A 33 -2.52 3.73 1.44
CA LEU A 33 -1.78 4.89 0.94
C LEU A 33 -0.49 4.46 0.22
N LEU A 34 0.29 3.57 0.82
CA LEU A 34 1.52 3.02 0.25
C LEU A 34 1.25 2.34 -1.11
N LEU A 35 0.26 1.45 -1.15
CA LEU A 35 -0.15 0.74 -2.36
C LEU A 35 -0.72 1.69 -3.41
N GLY A 36 -1.55 2.66 -3.02
CA GLY A 36 -2.10 3.64 -3.95
C GLY A 36 -1.04 4.52 -4.58
N TRP A 37 -0.04 4.94 -3.79
CA TRP A 37 1.12 5.67 -4.29
C TRP A 37 1.98 4.80 -5.21
N GLY A 38 2.30 3.57 -4.78
CA GLY A 38 3.06 2.60 -5.57
C GLY A 38 2.40 2.31 -6.92
N LEU A 39 1.07 2.18 -6.95
CA LEU A 39 0.29 1.96 -8.17
C LEU A 39 0.38 3.15 -9.13
N LEU A 40 0.24 4.39 -8.63
CA LEU A 40 0.40 5.58 -9.47
C LEU A 40 1.81 5.68 -10.07
N ARG A 41 2.83 5.24 -9.33
CA ARG A 41 4.21 5.17 -9.83
C ARG A 41 4.40 4.03 -10.84
N ALA A 42 3.82 2.86 -10.60
CA ALA A 42 3.89 1.74 -11.53
C ALA A 42 3.23 2.07 -12.88
N LEU A 43 2.12 2.82 -12.85
CA LEU A 43 1.39 3.24 -14.05
C LEU A 43 1.95 4.51 -14.71
N ASP A 44 2.98 5.13 -14.13
CA ASP A 44 3.58 6.39 -14.59
C ASP A 44 2.54 7.51 -14.86
N VAL A 45 1.51 7.58 -14.02
CA VAL A 45 0.42 8.56 -14.17
C VAL A 45 0.78 9.85 -13.46
N ASN A 46 0.43 10.99 -14.07
CA ASN A 46 0.57 12.31 -13.43
C ASN A 46 -0.10 12.31 -12.04
N ARG A 47 0.71 12.61 -11.02
CA ARG A 47 0.34 12.59 -9.61
C ARG A 47 -0.30 13.92 -9.25
N THR A 48 -1.63 13.94 -9.20
CA THR A 48 -2.37 15.03 -8.57
C THR A 48 -2.87 14.57 -7.20
N PRO A 49 -3.03 15.48 -6.22
CA PRO A 49 -3.56 15.12 -4.90
C PRO A 49 -4.90 14.39 -5.00
N GLY A 50 -5.80 14.85 -5.88
CA GLY A 50 -7.09 14.22 -6.11
C GLY A 50 -7.00 12.78 -6.62
N ARG A 51 -6.06 12.49 -7.54
CA ARG A 51 -5.85 11.10 -8.01
C ARG A 51 -5.28 10.20 -6.93
N LEU A 52 -4.33 10.70 -6.14
CA LEU A 52 -3.78 9.94 -5.02
C LEU A 52 -4.88 9.58 -4.02
N ILE A 53 -5.74 10.54 -3.66
CA ILE A 53 -6.88 10.30 -2.77
C ILE A 53 -7.82 9.26 -3.40
N ALA A 54 -8.19 9.41 -4.66
CA ALA A 54 -9.11 8.50 -5.35
C ALA A 54 -8.56 7.06 -5.42
N VAL A 55 -7.29 6.89 -5.80
CA VAL A 55 -6.64 5.58 -5.87
C VAL A 55 -6.49 4.97 -4.47
N THR A 56 -6.06 5.76 -3.49
CA THR A 56 -5.93 5.30 -2.09
C THR A 56 -7.27 4.85 -1.53
N ALA A 57 -8.34 5.62 -1.77
CA ALA A 57 -9.69 5.25 -1.38
C ALA A 57 -10.16 3.97 -2.08
N GLY A 58 -9.85 3.80 -3.37
CA GLY A 58 -10.12 2.58 -4.11
C GLY A 58 -9.39 1.36 -3.53
N VAL A 59 -8.10 1.50 -3.20
CA VAL A 59 -7.32 0.44 -2.55
C VAL A 59 -7.89 0.12 -1.16
N TRP A 60 -8.24 1.13 -0.37
CA TRP A 60 -8.88 0.94 0.92
C TRP A 60 -10.17 0.12 0.81
N CYS A 61 -11.02 0.41 -0.18
CA CYS A 61 -12.20 -0.41 -0.46
C CYS A 61 -11.83 -1.88 -0.71
N VAL A 62 -10.79 -2.14 -1.52
CA VAL A 62 -10.31 -3.50 -1.79
C VAL A 62 -9.80 -4.17 -0.51
N VAL A 63 -9.03 -3.47 0.33
CA VAL A 63 -8.55 -3.98 1.62
C VAL A 63 -9.72 -4.38 2.51
N CYS A 64 -10.75 -3.54 2.65
CA CYS A 64 -11.94 -3.86 3.44
C CYS A 64 -12.74 -5.03 2.86
N LEU A 65 -12.87 -5.14 1.53
CA LEU A 65 -13.56 -6.26 0.88
C LEU A 65 -12.82 -7.59 1.09
N VAL A 66 -11.50 -7.59 0.92
CA VAL A 66 -10.64 -8.76 1.18
C VAL A 66 -10.68 -9.13 2.67
N GLY A 67 -10.66 -8.14 3.56
CA GLY A 67 -10.85 -8.32 4.99
C GLY A 67 -12.22 -8.91 5.32
N GLY A 68 -13.27 -8.50 4.60
CA GLY A 68 -14.61 -9.07 4.73
C GLY A 68 -14.68 -10.54 4.29
N LEU A 69 -14.00 -10.88 3.19
CA LEU A 69 -13.95 -12.23 2.64
C LEU A 69 -13.16 -13.21 3.53
N SER A 70 -12.00 -12.78 3.98
CA SER A 70 -11.01 -13.67 4.62
C SER A 70 -10.95 -13.54 6.14
N GLY A 71 -11.36 -12.38 6.68
CA GLY A 71 -11.07 -11.94 8.04
C GLY A 71 -9.63 -11.44 8.24
N TRP A 72 -8.82 -11.43 7.18
CA TRP A 72 -7.39 -11.13 7.21
C TRP A 72 -7.06 -9.90 6.36
N THR A 73 -6.57 -8.87 7.04
CA THR A 73 -5.84 -7.75 6.43
C THR A 73 -4.41 -7.76 6.96
N LEU A 74 -3.49 -7.05 6.30
CA LEU A 74 -2.09 -7.04 6.72
C LEU A 74 -1.93 -6.42 8.11
N GLY A 75 -2.57 -5.28 8.35
CA GLY A 75 -2.51 -4.56 9.61
C GLY A 75 -3.02 -5.44 10.76
N GLN A 76 -4.18 -6.07 10.59
CA GLN A 76 -4.73 -7.01 11.58
C GLN A 76 -3.80 -8.22 11.79
N ALA A 77 -3.23 -8.78 10.71
CA ALA A 77 -2.28 -9.88 10.83
C ALA A 77 -0.99 -9.51 11.59
N LEU A 78 -0.45 -8.32 11.34
CA LEU A 78 0.77 -7.81 12.01
C LEU A 78 0.54 -7.61 13.51
N VAL A 79 -0.64 -7.14 13.89
CA VAL A 79 -1.02 -7.02 15.30
C VAL A 79 -1.56 -8.32 15.87
N GLY A 80 -1.52 -9.46 15.16
CA GLY A 80 -1.95 -10.78 15.65
C GLY A 80 -3.45 -10.94 15.86
N LEU A 81 -4.26 -10.23 15.07
CA LEU A 81 -5.72 -10.25 15.12
C LEU A 81 -6.32 -10.77 13.81
N ARG A 82 -7.53 -11.32 13.91
CA ARG A 82 -8.39 -11.67 12.78
C ARG A 82 -9.78 -11.10 13.03
N LEU A 83 -10.35 -10.48 12.01
CA LEU A 83 -11.73 -10.03 12.04
C LEU A 83 -12.65 -11.22 11.80
N VAL A 84 -13.59 -11.44 12.69
CA VAL A 84 -14.53 -12.56 12.64
C VAL A 84 -15.95 -12.08 12.90
N ARG A 85 -16.91 -12.92 12.51
CA ARG A 85 -18.31 -12.80 12.91
C ARG A 85 -18.72 -14.14 13.52
N GLY A 86 -18.88 -14.18 14.84
CA GLY A 86 -18.92 -15.46 15.56
C GLY A 86 -17.67 -16.27 15.26
N ASP A 87 -17.82 -17.51 14.78
CA ASP A 87 -16.70 -18.37 14.41
C ASP A 87 -16.27 -18.27 12.93
N GLY A 88 -17.01 -17.50 12.13
CA GLY A 88 -16.82 -17.41 10.67
C GLY A 88 -16.11 -16.15 10.19
N THR A 89 -15.97 -16.04 8.86
CA THR A 89 -15.54 -14.80 8.21
C THR A 89 -16.65 -13.75 8.24
N PRO A 90 -16.31 -12.45 8.21
CA PRO A 90 -17.30 -11.36 8.24
C PRO A 90 -18.36 -11.39 7.13
N GLY A 91 -17.93 -11.76 5.91
CA GLY A 91 -18.70 -11.67 4.68
C GLY A 91 -18.49 -10.34 3.94
N VAL A 92 -18.67 -10.38 2.61
CA VAL A 92 -18.40 -9.24 1.70
C VAL A 92 -19.26 -8.02 2.03
N SER A 93 -20.54 -8.20 2.33
CA SER A 93 -21.46 -7.09 2.63
C SER A 93 -21.02 -6.29 3.86
N ARG A 94 -20.46 -6.96 4.88
CA ARG A 94 -19.88 -6.30 6.04
C ARG A 94 -18.54 -5.66 5.74
N GLY A 95 -17.71 -6.31 4.93
CA GLY A 95 -16.48 -5.68 4.40
C GLY A 95 -16.78 -4.36 3.68
N ALA A 96 -17.81 -4.35 2.82
CA ALA A 96 -18.25 -3.15 2.12
C ALA A 96 -18.80 -2.07 3.09
N ALA A 97 -19.66 -2.46 4.03
CA ALA A 97 -20.18 -1.54 5.05
C ALA A 97 -19.07 -0.96 5.93
N ARG A 98 -18.00 -1.73 6.17
CA ARG A 98 -16.84 -1.32 6.97
C ARG A 98 -16.00 -0.23 6.29
N VAL A 99 -16.07 -0.05 4.97
CA VAL A 99 -15.25 0.93 4.23
C VAL A 99 -15.36 2.34 4.84
N PRO A 100 -16.55 2.98 4.93
CA PRO A 100 -16.65 4.27 5.59
C PRO A 100 -16.59 4.14 7.11
N LEU A 101 -17.17 3.08 7.68
CA LEU A 101 -17.38 2.95 9.11
C LEU A 101 -16.08 2.74 9.90
N ALA A 102 -15.13 1.97 9.36
CA ALA A 102 -13.83 1.78 9.99
C ALA A 102 -13.00 3.07 10.00
N LEU A 103 -13.15 3.96 9.01
CA LEU A 103 -12.50 5.27 9.05
C LEU A 103 -13.07 6.16 10.17
N VAL A 104 -14.39 6.12 10.36
CA VAL A 104 -15.02 6.86 11.47
C VAL A 104 -14.63 6.24 12.82
N ASP A 105 -14.69 4.91 12.95
CA ASP A 105 -14.25 4.21 14.17
C ASP A 105 -12.76 4.49 14.46
N LEU A 106 -11.88 4.57 13.45
CA LEU A 106 -10.47 4.90 13.64
C LEU A 106 -10.25 6.27 14.28
N ILE A 107 -11.09 7.26 13.95
CA ILE A 107 -11.01 8.63 14.50
C ILE A 107 -11.64 8.69 15.89
N VAL A 108 -12.77 8.01 16.07
CA VAL A 108 -13.62 8.15 17.27
C VAL A 108 -13.19 7.20 18.39
N SER A 109 -12.62 6.03 18.07
CA SER A 109 -12.31 5.00 19.07
C SER A 109 -11.31 5.41 20.14
N PRO A 110 -10.26 6.23 19.87
CA PRO A 110 -9.37 6.71 20.94
C PRO A 110 -10.09 7.60 21.96
N ILE A 111 -11.14 8.31 21.53
CA ILE A 111 -11.92 9.23 22.37
C ILE A 111 -12.98 8.46 23.16
N LEU A 112 -13.77 7.62 22.48
CA LEU A 112 -14.85 6.88 23.13
C LEU A 112 -14.41 5.60 23.82
N GLN A 113 -13.14 5.20 23.65
CA GLN A 113 -12.57 3.94 24.15
C GLN A 113 -13.43 2.71 23.80
N ARG A 114 -14.11 2.77 22.66
CA ARG A 114 -14.99 1.71 22.13
C ARG A 114 -15.15 1.83 20.62
N ARG A 115 -15.49 0.72 19.96
CA ARG A 115 -15.83 0.68 18.53
C ARG A 115 -17.34 0.59 18.35
N VAL A 116 -17.94 1.66 17.84
CA VAL A 116 -19.40 1.78 17.77
C VAL A 116 -19.93 1.06 16.54
N PHE A 117 -19.22 1.16 15.42
CA PHE A 117 -19.74 0.68 14.13
C PHE A 117 -19.38 -0.77 13.85
N ASP A 118 -18.14 -1.19 14.13
CA ASP A 118 -17.75 -2.61 14.02
C ASP A 118 -18.69 -3.50 14.87
N ARG A 119 -19.08 -3.04 16.07
CA ARG A 119 -20.06 -3.73 16.92
C ARG A 119 -21.45 -3.82 16.30
N ARG A 120 -21.95 -2.73 15.69
CA ARG A 120 -23.24 -2.75 14.97
C ARG A 120 -23.22 -3.70 13.77
N LEU A 121 -22.06 -3.91 13.17
CA LEU A 121 -21.86 -4.89 12.11
C LEU A 121 -21.72 -6.33 12.65
N GLY A 122 -21.56 -6.51 13.96
CA GLY A 122 -21.29 -7.81 14.59
C GLY A 122 -19.89 -8.34 14.25
N LEU A 123 -18.92 -7.43 14.12
CA LEU A 123 -17.52 -7.76 13.86
C LEU A 123 -16.74 -7.75 15.17
N GLU A 124 -16.00 -8.82 15.38
CA GLU A 124 -15.17 -9.01 16.57
C GLU A 124 -13.73 -9.29 16.16
N ALA A 125 -12.79 -8.81 16.96
CA ALA A 125 -11.37 -9.12 16.79
C ALA A 125 -11.02 -10.36 17.62
N LYS A 126 -10.60 -11.43 16.94
CA LYS A 126 -10.12 -12.65 17.58
C LYS A 126 -8.60 -12.65 17.55
N SER A 127 -7.96 -12.80 18.72
CA SER A 127 -6.51 -13.02 18.79
C SER A 127 -6.14 -14.35 18.15
N VAL A 128 -5.18 -14.33 17.23
CA VAL A 128 -4.70 -15.54 16.54
C VAL A 128 -3.18 -15.62 16.68
N PRO A 129 -2.61 -16.80 16.98
CA PRO A 129 -1.16 -16.96 16.98
C PRO A 129 -0.58 -16.56 15.62
N PRO A 130 0.56 -15.86 15.59
CA PRO A 130 1.07 -15.26 14.35
C PRO A 130 1.36 -16.31 13.26
N TRP A 131 1.74 -17.53 13.67
CA TRP A 131 2.00 -18.70 12.80
C TRP A 131 0.76 -19.49 12.38
N ARG A 132 -0.44 -19.21 12.91
CA ARG A 132 -1.66 -19.93 12.54
C ARG A 132 -2.57 -19.11 11.63
N GLY A 133 -3.06 -19.75 10.57
CA GLY A 133 -4.11 -19.23 9.69
C GLY A 133 -3.67 -18.08 8.77
N GLY A 134 -4.36 -17.96 7.63
CA GLY A 134 -4.25 -16.82 6.73
C GLY A 134 -2.90 -16.64 6.04
N LEU A 135 -2.00 -17.63 6.07
CA LEU A 135 -0.67 -17.55 5.45
C LEU A 135 -0.68 -17.09 3.99
N PRO A 136 -1.56 -17.60 3.09
CA PRO A 136 -1.60 -17.09 1.71
C PRO A 136 -1.99 -15.62 1.65
N TRP A 137 -2.94 -15.18 2.48
CA TRP A 137 -3.37 -13.77 2.54
C TRP A 137 -2.27 -12.87 3.10
N LYS A 138 -1.62 -13.28 4.19
CA LYS A 138 -0.48 -12.58 4.79
C LYS A 138 0.66 -12.43 3.78
N GLY A 139 1.01 -13.52 3.07
CA GLY A 139 2.03 -13.51 2.03
C GLY A 139 1.68 -12.60 0.86
N ALA A 140 0.45 -12.67 0.35
CA ALA A 140 -0.02 -11.80 -0.73
C ALA A 140 0.09 -10.32 -0.35
N TRP A 141 -0.37 -9.94 0.84
CA TRP A 141 -0.25 -8.57 1.32
C TRP A 141 1.19 -8.11 1.48
N LEU A 142 2.07 -8.98 1.99
CA LEU A 142 3.50 -8.67 2.14
C LEU A 142 4.16 -8.43 0.77
N VAL A 143 3.87 -9.28 -0.22
CA VAL A 143 4.36 -9.11 -1.59
C VAL A 143 3.88 -7.78 -2.18
N LEU A 144 2.61 -7.42 -2.00
CA LEU A 144 2.06 -6.15 -2.46
C LEU A 144 2.75 -4.96 -1.78
N ALA A 145 2.98 -5.03 -0.47
CA ALA A 145 3.68 -3.98 0.28
C ALA A 145 5.13 -3.80 -0.22
N LEU A 146 5.85 -4.91 -0.40
CA LEU A 146 7.22 -4.89 -0.94
C LEU A 146 7.27 -4.35 -2.36
N ALA A 147 6.33 -4.74 -3.22
CA ALA A 147 6.22 -4.23 -4.58
C ALA A 147 5.95 -2.71 -4.58
N ALA A 148 5.08 -2.21 -3.71
CA ALA A 148 4.82 -0.77 -3.62
C ALA A 148 6.05 0.02 -3.14
N VAL A 149 6.80 -0.50 -2.16
CA VAL A 149 8.08 0.09 -1.73
C VAL A 149 9.08 0.10 -2.87
N TRP A 150 9.17 -1.00 -3.63
CA TRP A 150 10.03 -1.07 -4.81
C TRP A 150 9.71 0.05 -5.82
N PHE A 151 8.44 0.24 -6.16
CA PHE A 151 8.00 1.31 -7.07
C PHE A 151 8.14 2.73 -6.51
N MET A 152 8.29 2.90 -5.19
CA MET A 152 8.62 4.19 -4.59
C MET A 152 10.08 4.58 -4.81
N VAL A 153 10.98 3.61 -4.73
CA VAL A 153 12.42 3.83 -4.85
C VAL A 153 12.85 3.89 -6.32
N GLU A 154 12.23 3.06 -7.17
CA GLU A 154 12.58 2.99 -8.58
C GLU A 154 12.07 4.23 -9.35
N PRO A 155 12.93 4.93 -10.12
CA PRO A 155 12.48 6.04 -10.95
C PRO A 155 11.42 5.56 -11.95
N THR A 156 10.45 6.41 -12.29
CA THR A 156 9.48 6.08 -13.35
C THR A 156 10.11 6.25 -14.73
N ARG A 157 9.47 5.68 -15.76
CA ARG A 157 9.83 5.90 -17.17
C ARG A 157 9.94 7.40 -17.47
N SER A 158 8.92 8.19 -17.17
CA SER A 158 8.93 9.64 -17.39
C SER A 158 10.05 10.38 -16.67
N GLU A 159 10.35 10.01 -15.42
CA GLU A 159 11.46 10.59 -14.64
C GLU A 159 12.82 10.21 -15.22
N THR A 160 12.99 8.97 -15.66
CA THR A 160 14.22 8.50 -16.32
C THR A 160 14.46 9.27 -17.62
N LEU A 161 13.45 9.40 -18.48
CA LEU A 161 13.56 10.12 -19.75
C LEU A 161 13.78 11.62 -19.53
N ARG A 162 13.18 12.19 -18.48
CA ARG A 162 13.41 13.59 -18.10
C ARG A 162 14.82 13.80 -17.55
N TYR A 163 15.34 12.86 -16.76
CA TYR A 163 16.71 12.91 -16.24
C TYR A 163 17.74 13.01 -17.37
N LEU A 164 17.57 12.24 -18.45
CA LEU A 164 18.47 12.30 -19.62
C LEU A 164 18.52 13.67 -20.32
N LYS A 165 17.50 14.53 -20.12
CA LYS A 165 17.48 15.91 -20.62
C LYS A 165 18.14 16.93 -19.69
N THR A 166 18.55 16.53 -18.48
CA THR A 166 19.28 17.40 -17.55
C THR A 166 20.77 17.47 -17.90
N LEU A 167 21.53 18.40 -17.30
CA LEU A 167 22.98 18.50 -17.51
C LEU A 167 23.73 17.20 -17.16
N ASP A 168 23.34 16.53 -16.08
CA ASP A 168 23.96 15.27 -15.68
C ASP A 168 23.57 14.11 -16.61
N GLY A 169 22.31 14.08 -17.05
CA GLY A 169 21.84 13.11 -18.05
C GLY A 169 22.46 13.34 -19.43
N TRP A 170 22.73 14.58 -19.81
CA TRP A 170 23.43 14.90 -21.04
C TRP A 170 24.89 14.42 -21.01
N ARG A 171 25.56 14.54 -19.86
CA ARG A 171 26.91 13.95 -19.66
C ARG A 171 26.88 12.44 -19.85
N CYS A 172 25.83 11.76 -19.37
CA CYS A 172 25.60 10.33 -19.63
C CYS A 172 25.48 10.02 -21.13
N CYS A 173 24.72 10.83 -21.85
CA CYS A 173 24.51 10.66 -23.28
C CYS A 173 25.77 10.86 -24.14
N HIS A 174 26.79 11.53 -23.60
CA HIS A 174 28.04 11.82 -24.31
C HIS A 174 29.25 11.08 -23.73
N GLY A 175 29.03 10.06 -22.90
CA GLY A 175 30.10 9.24 -22.33
C GLY A 175 31.06 10.03 -21.43
N ARG A 176 30.61 11.14 -20.85
CA ARG A 176 31.41 11.96 -19.92
C ARG A 176 31.25 11.44 -18.50
N ALA A 177 32.28 11.65 -17.67
CA ALA A 177 32.24 11.27 -16.26
C ALA A 177 31.04 11.92 -15.55
N THR A 178 30.25 11.09 -14.86
CA THR A 178 29.09 11.54 -14.08
C THR A 178 29.26 11.16 -12.62
N PRO A 179 28.68 11.93 -11.68
CA PRO A 179 28.75 11.61 -10.25
C PRO A 179 27.99 10.33 -9.88
N SER A 180 27.13 9.78 -10.77
CA SER A 180 26.33 8.58 -10.53
C SER A 180 26.31 7.64 -11.74
N PRO A 181 27.36 6.83 -11.96
CA PRO A 181 27.47 5.96 -13.14
C PRO A 181 26.39 4.86 -13.21
N SER A 182 25.97 4.29 -12.08
CA SER A 182 24.89 3.28 -12.06
C SER A 182 23.53 3.85 -12.50
N ARG A 183 23.21 5.07 -12.07
CA ARG A 183 22.00 5.79 -12.50
C ARG A 183 22.05 6.09 -14.00
N CYS A 184 23.23 6.40 -14.51
CA CYS A 184 23.51 6.66 -15.91
C CYS A 184 23.20 5.44 -16.80
N GLU A 185 23.77 4.30 -16.44
CA GLU A 185 23.60 3.02 -17.14
C GLU A 185 22.13 2.55 -17.13
N ASN A 186 21.48 2.60 -15.96
CA ASN A 186 20.07 2.25 -15.82
C ASN A 186 19.16 3.18 -16.65
N ALA A 187 19.48 4.47 -16.71
CA ALA A 187 18.70 5.44 -17.48
C ALA A 187 18.81 5.22 -19.00
N VAL A 188 20.04 5.05 -19.49
CA VAL A 188 20.32 4.81 -20.92
C VAL A 188 19.75 3.46 -21.35
N SER A 189 19.98 2.38 -20.58
CA SER A 189 19.47 1.05 -20.91
C SER A 189 17.94 0.98 -20.92
N ARG A 190 17.26 1.70 -20.02
CA ARG A 190 15.80 1.84 -20.07
C ARG A 190 15.36 2.62 -21.31
N ALA A 191 16.00 3.74 -21.63
CA ALA A 191 15.64 4.53 -22.82
C ALA A 191 15.76 3.71 -24.11
N VAL A 192 16.83 2.92 -24.27
CA VAL A 192 17.01 2.00 -25.41
C VAL A 192 15.90 0.97 -25.47
N ARG A 193 15.59 0.31 -24.34
CA ARG A 193 14.53 -0.72 -24.25
C ARG A 193 13.14 -0.18 -24.61
N GLU A 194 12.80 1.00 -24.09
CA GLU A 194 11.53 1.66 -24.35
C GLU A 194 11.40 2.14 -25.80
N ALA A 195 12.49 2.67 -26.37
CA ALA A 195 12.51 3.09 -27.76
C ALA A 195 12.43 1.90 -28.74
N ALA A 196 13.07 0.76 -28.39
CA ALA A 196 12.90 -0.51 -29.10
C ALA A 196 11.47 -1.05 -28.99
N GLY A 197 10.78 -0.77 -27.88
CA GLY A 197 9.35 -1.02 -27.69
C GLY A 197 8.42 -0.07 -28.46
N GLY A 198 8.95 0.90 -29.21
CA GLY A 198 8.17 1.81 -30.06
C GLY A 198 7.71 3.10 -29.39
N ASP A 199 8.23 3.45 -28.22
CA ASP A 199 7.83 4.70 -27.56
C ASP A 199 8.46 5.94 -28.19
N ALA A 200 7.61 6.85 -28.67
CA ALA A 200 8.04 8.07 -29.36
C ALA A 200 8.91 8.99 -28.49
N GLN A 201 8.61 9.09 -27.19
CA GLN A 201 9.39 9.94 -26.28
C GLN A 201 10.79 9.36 -26.04
N ALA A 202 10.90 8.05 -25.86
CA ALA A 202 12.17 7.36 -25.74
C ALA A 202 12.97 7.41 -27.05
N GLN A 203 12.33 7.25 -28.21
CA GLN A 203 12.98 7.38 -29.52
C GLN A 203 13.59 8.76 -29.73
N ALA A 204 12.87 9.83 -29.36
CA ALA A 204 13.40 11.18 -29.40
C ALA A 204 14.63 11.34 -28.48
N VAL A 205 14.57 10.81 -27.26
CA VAL A 205 15.71 10.85 -26.33
C VAL A 205 16.89 10.04 -26.86
N VAL A 206 16.66 8.86 -27.45
CA VAL A 206 17.73 8.05 -28.04
C VAL A 206 18.36 8.79 -29.22
N ALA A 207 17.59 9.41 -30.10
CA ALA A 207 18.12 10.18 -31.23
C ALA A 207 19.09 11.28 -30.79
N ASP A 208 18.80 11.95 -29.66
CA ASP A 208 19.63 13.01 -29.08
C ASP A 208 20.82 12.47 -28.24
N CYS A 209 20.91 11.16 -28.03
CA CYS A 209 21.80 10.52 -27.06
C CYS A 209 22.77 9.53 -27.74
N PRO A 210 23.98 9.97 -28.14
CA PRO A 210 24.95 9.14 -28.87
C PRO A 210 25.24 7.77 -28.25
N THR A 211 25.38 7.69 -26.93
CA THR A 211 25.61 6.42 -26.22
C THR A 211 24.41 5.47 -26.33
N ALA A 212 23.18 6.00 -26.29
CA ALA A 212 21.97 5.22 -26.48
C ALA A 212 21.80 4.79 -27.95
N THR A 213 22.06 5.69 -28.91
CA THR A 213 22.03 5.37 -30.35
C THR A 213 23.02 4.26 -30.69
N ALA A 214 24.24 4.34 -30.17
CA ALA A 214 25.26 3.30 -30.36
C ALA A 214 24.87 1.96 -29.73
N ALA A 215 24.13 1.98 -28.62
CA ALA A 215 23.63 0.77 -27.96
C ALA A 215 22.42 0.15 -28.68
N MET A 216 21.60 0.95 -29.38
CA MET A 216 20.45 0.48 -30.14
C MET A 216 20.82 -0.10 -31.51
N GLY A 217 21.94 0.35 -32.10
CA GLY A 217 22.46 -0.18 -33.36
C GLY A 217 23.30 -1.46 -33.22
N ARG A 218 23.41 -2.02 -32.02
CA ARG A 218 24.04 -3.32 -31.74
C ARG A 218 22.96 -4.39 -31.55
#